data_AF-A0A814TK60-F1
#
_entry.id   AF-A0A814TK60-F1
#
_cell.length_a   1.000
_cell.length_b   1.000
_cell.length_c   1.000
_cell.angle_alpha   90.00
_cell.angle_beta   90.00
_cell.angle_gamma   90.00
#
_symmetry.space_group_name_H-M   'P 1'
#
loop_
_entity.id
_entity.type
_entity.pdbx_description
1 polymer ?
#
loop_
_entity_poly.entity_id
_entity_poly.type
_entity_poly.pdbx_seq_one_letter_code
_entity_poly.pdbx_strand_id
1 'polypeptide(L)'
;SKYFEQLKSEVTDEKVVIQVDFAENFGLKEQDEIQSAHWNTKTLSIFTAYVWSKSQGFSFTLPSNDVSHDKFVVNAAIQIILNELKTHVPNLKHINFFSGGAASQFKQRFMFRSLIQIAHEYKIALSWNFFATSHGKGVVNGLGGTVKRLVWSAVLAGDNCKSAEDFVKLAQQKTRKIIIIEIAKNDIDNSK
;
A
#
# COMPACT_ATOMS: atom_id res chain seq x y z
N SER A 1 5.97 19.11 -1.29
CA SER A 1 4.83 20.04 -1.42
C SER A 1 4.69 20.79 -0.11
N LYS A 2 4.63 22.14 -0.10
CA LYS A 2 4.50 22.91 1.15
C LYS A 2 3.23 22.53 1.93
N TYR A 3 2.13 22.29 1.22
CA TYR A 3 0.87 21.86 1.81
C TYR A 3 0.96 20.49 2.49
N PHE A 4 1.70 19.55 1.89
CA PHE A 4 1.96 18.24 2.48
C PHE A 4 2.78 18.36 3.78
N GLU A 5 3.83 19.18 3.78
CA GLU A 5 4.63 19.44 5.00
C GLU A 5 3.79 20.10 6.10
N GLN A 6 2.95 21.07 5.74
CA GLN A 6 2.02 21.71 6.67
C GLN A 6 1.08 20.68 7.32
N LEU A 7 0.40 19.85 6.53
CA LEU A 7 -0.53 18.87 7.08
C LEU A 7 0.14 17.83 7.98
N LYS A 8 1.41 17.48 7.71
CA LYS A 8 2.20 16.63 8.61
C LYS A 8 2.49 17.29 9.95
N SER A 9 2.64 18.62 10.00
CA SER A 9 2.80 19.34 11.27
C SER A 9 1.48 19.53 12.04
N GLU A 10 0.34 19.33 11.38
CA GLU A 10 -1.01 19.45 11.97
C GLU A 10 -1.61 18.09 12.40
N VAL A 11 -0.82 17.02 12.42
CA VAL A 11 -1.30 15.71 12.89
C VAL A 11 -1.64 15.75 14.38
N THR A 12 -2.71 15.07 14.75
CA THR A 12 -3.18 14.97 16.14
C THR A 12 -3.54 13.51 16.46
N ASP A 13 -4.03 13.23 17.66
CA ASP A 13 -4.57 11.91 18.03
C ASP A 13 -5.87 11.55 17.26
N GLU A 14 -6.44 12.53 16.54
CA GLU A 14 -7.67 12.38 15.75
C GLU A 14 -7.45 12.67 14.26
N LYS A 15 -6.28 13.18 13.87
CA LYS A 15 -5.97 13.60 12.49
C LYS A 15 -4.64 13.02 12.03
N VAL A 16 -4.67 12.32 10.90
CA VAL A 16 -3.47 11.73 10.28
C VAL A 16 -3.31 12.18 8.83
N VAL A 17 -2.09 12.03 8.33
CA VAL A 17 -1.77 12.15 6.90
C VAL A 17 -1.32 10.78 6.41
N ILE A 18 -1.83 10.35 5.25
CA ILE A 18 -1.47 9.08 4.64
C ILE A 18 -0.96 9.34 3.23
N GLN A 19 0.27 8.90 2.94
CA GLN A 19 0.77 8.84 1.57
C GLN A 19 0.60 7.40 1.07
N VAL A 20 0.08 7.24 -0.15
CA VAL A 20 -0.07 5.95 -0.82
C VAL A 20 0.53 5.96 -2.22
N ASP A 21 1.02 4.81 -2.66
CA ASP A 21 1.45 4.58 -4.04
C ASP A 21 1.54 3.08 -4.35
N PHE A 22 1.62 2.74 -5.63
CA PHE A 22 2.03 1.40 -6.06
C PHE A 22 3.54 1.37 -6.27
N ALA A 23 4.22 0.41 -5.63
CA ALA A 23 5.58 0.09 -6.01
C ALA A 23 5.56 -0.68 -7.33
N GLU A 24 6.67 -0.64 -8.06
CA GLU A 24 6.87 -1.50 -9.21
C GLU A 24 6.70 -2.98 -8.81
N ASN A 25 5.99 -3.73 -9.65
CA ASN A 25 5.66 -5.13 -9.40
C ASN A 25 6.89 -5.96 -9.06
N PHE A 26 6.71 -6.94 -8.19
CA PHE A 26 7.75 -7.89 -7.83
C PHE A 26 7.63 -9.13 -8.72
N GLY A 27 8.72 -9.49 -9.42
CA GLY A 27 8.77 -10.72 -10.19
C GLY A 27 8.90 -11.93 -9.27
N LEU A 28 7.94 -12.85 -9.35
CA LEU A 28 8.04 -14.15 -8.71
C LEU A 28 8.95 -15.00 -9.59
N LYS A 29 10.25 -14.98 -9.27
CA LYS A 29 11.25 -15.80 -9.96
C LYS A 29 11.69 -16.93 -9.05
N GLU A 30 11.73 -18.14 -9.56
CA GLU A 30 12.48 -19.21 -8.91
C GLU A 30 13.98 -19.11 -9.27
N GLN A 31 14.86 -19.46 -8.32
CA GLN A 31 16.31 -19.36 -8.51
C GLN A 31 16.81 -20.29 -9.64
N ASP A 32 16.12 -21.42 -9.86
CA ASP A 32 16.46 -22.45 -10.85
C ASP A 32 15.40 -22.52 -11.98
N GLU A 33 14.95 -21.38 -12.48
CA GLU A 33 14.01 -21.35 -13.61
C GLU A 33 14.64 -21.88 -14.91
N ILE A 34 14.03 -22.90 -15.49
CA ILE A 34 14.34 -23.36 -16.86
C ILE A 34 14.09 -22.21 -17.86
N GLN A 35 14.90 -22.14 -18.92
CA GLN A 35 14.91 -21.04 -19.91
C GLN A 35 13.51 -20.71 -20.49
N SER A 36 12.58 -21.66 -20.53
CA SER A 36 11.19 -21.47 -20.98
C SER A 36 10.31 -20.66 -20.03
N ALA A 37 10.63 -20.58 -18.73
CA ALA A 37 9.90 -19.77 -17.74
C ALA A 37 10.18 -18.25 -17.89
N HIS A 38 11.24 -17.89 -18.62
CA HIS A 38 11.67 -16.51 -18.85
C HIS A 38 10.61 -15.61 -19.51
N TRP A 39 9.69 -16.19 -20.29
CA TRP A 39 8.67 -15.43 -21.03
C TRP A 39 7.35 -15.25 -20.28
N ASN A 40 7.17 -15.90 -19.12
CA ASN A 40 5.89 -15.95 -18.41
C ASN A 40 6.04 -15.72 -16.89
N THR A 41 6.92 -14.79 -16.52
CA THR A 41 7.17 -14.46 -15.10
C THR A 41 5.90 -13.87 -14.48
N LYS A 42 5.30 -14.59 -13.54
CA LYS A 42 4.21 -14.07 -12.71
C LYS A 42 4.76 -12.92 -11.87
N THR A 43 3.98 -11.88 -11.70
CA THR A 43 4.37 -10.74 -10.87
C THR A 43 3.33 -10.51 -9.77
N LEU A 44 3.78 -9.92 -8.66
CA LEU A 44 2.94 -9.42 -7.59
C LEU A 44 2.83 -7.91 -7.68
N SER A 45 1.62 -7.40 -7.48
CA SER A 45 1.44 -5.98 -7.20
C SER A 45 1.82 -5.70 -5.74
N ILE A 46 2.32 -4.51 -5.47
CA ILE A 46 2.64 -4.08 -4.11
C ILE A 46 2.09 -2.67 -3.90
N PHE A 47 1.02 -2.56 -3.12
CA PHE A 47 0.51 -1.28 -2.63
C PHE A 47 1.31 -0.87 -1.39
N THR A 48 1.71 0.40 -1.32
CA THR A 48 2.51 0.92 -0.22
C THR A 48 1.83 2.12 0.40
N ALA A 49 1.89 2.23 1.72
CA ALA A 49 1.40 3.39 2.43
C ALA A 49 2.30 3.77 3.60
N TYR A 50 2.36 5.06 3.89
CA TYR A 50 2.97 5.57 5.10
C TYR A 50 2.01 6.53 5.78
N VAL A 51 1.80 6.32 7.08
CA VAL A 51 0.90 7.14 7.91
C VAL A 51 1.75 7.99 8.84
N TRP A 52 1.57 9.30 8.79
CA TRP A 52 2.05 10.22 9.82
C TRP A 52 0.94 10.42 10.85
N SER A 53 1.21 10.02 12.08
CA SER A 53 0.38 10.31 13.26
C SER A 53 1.19 11.10 14.29
N LYS A 54 0.52 11.59 15.34
CA LYS A 54 1.17 12.36 16.42
C LYS A 54 2.21 11.55 17.19
N SER A 55 1.93 10.27 17.47
CA SER A 55 2.80 9.43 18.29
C SER A 55 3.96 8.83 17.49
N GLN A 56 3.65 8.25 16.33
CA GLN A 56 4.63 7.59 15.47
C GLN A 56 4.18 7.50 14.02
N GLY A 57 5.11 7.09 13.15
CA GLY A 57 4.82 6.76 11.77
C GLY A 57 4.56 5.27 11.58
N PHE A 58 3.60 4.92 10.72
CA PHE A 58 3.29 3.53 10.37
C PHE A 58 3.60 3.26 8.91
N SER A 59 4.36 2.20 8.65
CA SER A 59 4.73 1.77 7.30
C SER A 59 3.92 0.54 6.91
N PHE A 60 3.28 0.58 5.76
CA PHE A 60 2.45 -0.49 5.24
C PHE A 60 2.97 -0.97 3.89
N THR A 61 2.95 -2.29 3.69
CA THR A 61 3.21 -2.92 2.39
C THR A 61 2.21 -4.04 2.17
N LEU A 62 1.42 -3.91 1.12
CA LEU A 62 0.28 -4.75 0.85
C LEU A 62 0.47 -5.46 -0.51
N PRO A 63 1.11 -6.65 -0.52
CA PRO A 63 1.26 -7.43 -1.74
C PRO A 63 -0.08 -8.02 -2.19
N SER A 64 -0.26 -8.18 -3.50
CA SER A 64 -1.41 -8.88 -4.08
C SER A 64 -1.00 -9.72 -5.29
N ASN A 65 -1.69 -10.84 -5.46
CA ASN A 65 -1.64 -11.63 -6.70
C ASN A 65 -2.42 -10.94 -7.84
N ASP A 66 -3.30 -9.98 -7.55
CA ASP A 66 -3.97 -9.16 -8.56
C ASP A 66 -3.09 -7.97 -8.96
N VAL A 67 -2.78 -7.86 -10.25
CA VAL A 67 -1.88 -6.85 -10.83
C VAL A 67 -2.61 -5.77 -11.62
N SER A 68 -3.94 -5.71 -11.53
CA SER A 68 -4.77 -4.76 -12.29
C SER A 68 -4.55 -3.30 -11.86
N HIS A 69 -4.15 -3.08 -10.60
CA HIS A 69 -4.04 -1.77 -9.97
C HIS A 69 -5.35 -0.93 -10.06
N ASP A 70 -6.48 -1.62 -10.17
CA ASP A 70 -7.74 -0.97 -10.43
C ASP A 70 -8.36 -0.36 -9.15
N LYS A 71 -9.51 0.29 -9.33
CA LYS A 71 -10.27 0.91 -8.24
C LYS A 71 -10.64 -0.06 -7.10
N PHE A 72 -10.85 -1.34 -7.39
CA PHE A 72 -11.27 -2.33 -6.39
C PHE A 72 -10.08 -2.75 -5.55
N VAL A 73 -8.92 -2.95 -6.18
CA VAL A 73 -7.65 -3.19 -5.46
C VAL A 73 -7.29 -2.00 -4.57
N VAL A 74 -7.42 -0.77 -5.07
CA VAL A 74 -7.16 0.45 -4.28
C VAL A 74 -8.14 0.56 -3.09
N ASN A 75 -9.43 0.31 -3.30
CA ASN A 75 -10.42 0.36 -2.22
C ASN A 75 -10.14 -0.70 -1.15
N ALA A 76 -9.84 -1.95 -1.55
CA ALA A 76 -9.48 -3.03 -0.65
C ALA A 76 -8.23 -2.67 0.18
N ALA A 77 -7.19 -2.14 -0.46
CA ALA A 77 -5.97 -1.71 0.22
C ALA A 77 -6.25 -0.64 1.28
N ILE A 78 -7.07 0.38 0.96
CA ILE A 78 -7.43 1.44 1.90
C ILE A 78 -8.22 0.85 3.09
N GLN A 79 -9.20 -0.01 2.82
CA GLN A 79 -10.01 -0.66 3.87
C GLN A 79 -9.14 -1.48 4.84
N ILE A 80 -8.18 -2.27 4.32
CA ILE A 80 -7.21 -3.00 5.13
C ILE A 80 -6.38 -2.04 6.01
N ILE A 81 -5.84 -0.97 5.41
CA ILE A 81 -5.05 0.04 6.15
C ILE A 81 -5.87 0.68 7.25
N LEU A 82 -7.14 1.04 6.99
CA LEU A 82 -7.99 1.70 7.97
C LEU A 82 -8.41 0.78 9.12
N ASN A 83 -8.64 -0.50 8.83
CA ASN A 83 -8.93 -1.50 9.85
C ASN A 83 -7.76 -1.68 10.81
N GLU A 84 -6.54 -1.80 10.26
CA GLU A 84 -5.34 -1.89 11.06
C GLU A 84 -5.07 -0.57 11.81
N LEU A 85 -5.19 0.57 11.13
CA LEU A 85 -4.90 1.88 11.72
C LEU A 85 -5.80 2.23 12.90
N LYS A 86 -7.07 1.77 12.91
CA LYS A 86 -7.98 1.93 14.05
C LYS A 86 -7.47 1.30 15.35
N THR A 87 -6.64 0.25 15.25
CA THR A 87 -6.03 -0.38 16.43
C THR A 87 -4.91 0.48 17.02
N HIS A 88 -4.26 1.32 16.19
CA HIS A 88 -3.15 2.18 16.58
C HIS A 88 -3.56 3.63 16.88
N VAL A 89 -4.62 4.11 16.23
CA VAL A 89 -5.18 5.46 16.35
C VAL A 89 -6.70 5.35 16.57
N PRO A 90 -7.15 4.95 17.77
CA PRO A 90 -8.56 4.62 18.02
C PRO A 90 -9.52 5.82 17.92
N ASN A 91 -9.02 7.04 18.12
CA ASN A 91 -9.80 8.28 18.08
C ASN A 91 -9.78 8.96 16.70
N LEU A 92 -9.38 8.24 15.65
CA LEU A 92 -9.24 8.80 14.31
C LEU A 92 -10.55 9.39 13.79
N LYS A 93 -10.54 10.68 13.43
CA LYS A 93 -11.69 11.42 12.87
C LYS A 93 -11.38 12.09 11.53
N HIS A 94 -10.10 12.35 11.22
CA HIS A 94 -9.69 13.08 10.03
C HIS A 94 -8.51 12.41 9.33
N ILE A 95 -8.62 12.22 8.01
CA ILE A 95 -7.52 11.70 7.19
C ILE A 95 -7.28 12.62 5.99
N ASN A 96 -6.02 12.96 5.77
CA ASN A 96 -5.59 13.60 4.53
C ASN A 96 -4.74 12.62 3.73
N PHE A 97 -5.31 12.08 2.66
CA PHE A 97 -4.59 11.21 1.74
C PHE A 97 -3.76 12.01 0.74
N PHE A 98 -2.64 11.43 0.33
CA PHE A 98 -1.74 11.91 -0.69
C PHE A 98 -1.33 10.77 -1.61
N SER A 99 -1.46 10.95 -2.93
CA SER A 99 -1.04 9.97 -3.92
C SER A 99 -0.42 10.61 -5.16
N GLY A 100 0.13 9.77 -6.04
CA GLY A 100 0.37 10.15 -7.43
C GLY A 100 -0.94 10.44 -8.18
N GLY A 101 -0.85 11.16 -9.30
CA GLY A 101 -1.98 11.59 -10.11
C GLY A 101 -2.39 10.62 -11.24
N ALA A 102 -1.92 9.36 -11.22
CA ALA A 102 -2.21 8.39 -12.27
C ALA A 102 -3.72 8.11 -12.35
N ALA A 103 -4.32 8.38 -13.50
CA ALA A 103 -5.77 8.28 -13.70
C ALA A 103 -6.28 6.83 -13.65
N SER A 104 -5.45 5.85 -14.04
CA SER A 104 -5.78 4.43 -13.94
C SER A 104 -5.90 3.93 -12.49
N GLN A 105 -5.31 4.65 -11.53
CA GLN A 105 -5.20 4.22 -10.13
C GLN A 105 -5.99 5.14 -9.20
N PHE A 106 -5.55 6.40 -9.07
CA PHE A 106 -6.04 7.32 -8.03
C PHE A 106 -6.89 8.45 -8.58
N LYS A 107 -6.54 9.02 -9.75
CA LYS A 107 -7.26 10.19 -10.28
C LYS A 107 -8.43 9.77 -11.18
N GLN A 108 -9.40 9.06 -10.58
CA GLN A 108 -10.58 8.51 -11.29
C GLN A 108 -11.89 8.72 -10.52
N ARG A 109 -13.01 8.73 -11.25
CA ARG A 109 -14.36 8.98 -10.70
C ARG A 109 -14.76 8.01 -9.58
N PHE A 110 -14.27 6.78 -9.62
CA PHE A 110 -14.64 5.75 -8.66
C PHE A 110 -14.04 5.99 -7.28
N MET A 111 -12.92 6.72 -7.20
CA MET A 111 -12.36 7.13 -5.91
C MET A 111 -13.34 8.00 -5.13
N PHE A 112 -14.15 8.84 -5.78
CA PHE A 112 -15.17 9.62 -5.08
C PHE A 112 -16.22 8.73 -4.41
N ARG A 113 -16.67 7.65 -5.09
CA ARG A 113 -17.60 6.67 -4.50
C ARG A 113 -16.96 6.01 -3.27
N SER A 114 -15.73 5.52 -3.42
CA SER A 114 -15.01 4.87 -2.32
C SER A 114 -14.80 5.81 -1.13
N LEU A 115 -14.46 7.08 -1.36
CA LEU A 115 -14.30 8.06 -0.28
C LEU A 115 -15.60 8.34 0.47
N ILE A 116 -16.73 8.46 -0.24
CA ILE A 116 -18.04 8.64 0.41
C ILE A 116 -18.39 7.41 1.26
N GLN A 117 -18.17 6.22 0.71
CA GLN A 117 -18.41 4.96 1.42
C GLN A 117 -17.55 4.87 2.69
N ILE A 118 -16.24 5.07 2.57
CA ILE A 118 -15.30 5.02 3.70
C ILE A 118 -15.68 6.07 4.75
N ALA A 119 -16.01 7.30 4.34
CA ALA A 119 -16.38 8.36 5.27
C ALA A 119 -17.61 7.97 6.11
N HIS A 120 -18.60 7.34 5.48
CA HIS A 120 -19.81 6.85 6.14
C HIS A 120 -19.54 5.65 7.07
N GLU A 121 -18.85 4.61 6.57
CA GLU A 121 -18.55 3.37 7.31
C GLU A 121 -17.66 3.63 8.51
N TYR A 122 -16.61 4.44 8.34
CA TYR A 122 -15.63 4.70 9.38
C TYR A 122 -16.00 5.90 10.26
N LYS A 123 -16.98 6.71 9.87
CA LYS A 123 -17.35 7.97 10.51
C LYS A 123 -16.17 8.95 10.60
N ILE A 124 -15.39 9.02 9.51
CA ILE A 124 -14.17 9.82 9.39
C ILE A 124 -14.35 10.84 8.27
N ALA A 125 -13.90 12.07 8.48
CA ALA A 125 -13.78 13.06 7.42
C ALA A 125 -12.48 12.87 6.62
N LEU A 126 -12.59 12.83 5.30
CA LEU A 126 -11.48 12.48 4.40
C LEU A 126 -11.21 13.60 3.41
N SER A 127 -9.94 13.83 3.09
CA SER A 127 -9.52 14.55 1.89
C SER A 127 -8.56 13.69 1.08
N TRP A 128 -8.55 13.85 -0.25
CA TRP A 128 -7.59 13.18 -1.13
C TRP A 128 -6.87 14.20 -2.00
N ASN A 129 -5.54 14.24 -1.85
CA ASN A 129 -4.67 15.21 -2.47
C ASN A 129 -3.72 14.52 -3.43
N PHE A 130 -3.32 15.22 -4.49
CA PHE A 130 -2.41 14.69 -5.50
C PHE A 130 -1.10 15.47 -5.51
N PHE A 131 0.03 14.76 -5.58
CA PHE A 131 1.29 15.40 -5.92
C PHE A 131 1.33 15.81 -7.40
N ALA A 132 2.16 16.81 -7.72
CA ALA A 132 2.39 17.21 -9.09
C ALA A 132 3.01 16.06 -9.90
N THR A 133 2.58 15.91 -11.16
CA THR A 133 3.09 14.89 -12.08
C THR A 133 4.61 14.97 -12.17
N SER A 134 5.29 13.83 -12.09
CA SER A 134 6.77 13.71 -12.18
C SER A 134 7.57 14.33 -11.03
N HIS A 135 6.93 14.86 -9.99
CA HIS A 135 7.60 15.37 -8.80
C HIS A 135 7.26 14.52 -7.56
N GLY A 136 8.30 13.86 -7.01
CA GLY A 136 8.27 13.37 -5.63
C GLY A 136 8.36 11.86 -5.50
N LYS A 137 9.59 11.33 -5.55
CA LYS A 137 9.87 10.06 -4.88
C LYS A 137 9.63 10.26 -3.38
N GLY A 138 8.51 9.75 -2.89
CA GLY A 138 8.16 9.78 -1.47
C GLY A 138 8.64 8.56 -0.70
N VAL A 139 8.39 8.56 0.61
CA VAL A 139 8.70 7.44 1.53
C VAL A 139 8.13 6.10 1.06
N VAL A 140 6.95 6.12 0.44
CA VAL A 140 6.23 4.95 -0.11
C VAL A 140 7.05 4.18 -1.16
N ASN A 141 7.84 4.87 -1.98
CA ASN A 141 8.75 4.23 -2.94
C ASN A 141 9.87 3.47 -2.23
N GLY A 142 10.41 4.06 -1.15
CA GLY A 142 11.44 3.44 -0.32
C GLY A 142 10.95 2.20 0.42
N LEU A 143 9.68 2.20 0.86
CA LEU A 143 9.04 1.04 1.49
C LEU A 143 8.98 -0.15 0.52
N GLY A 144 8.42 0.07 -0.68
CA GLY A 144 8.33 -0.97 -1.69
C GLY A 144 9.71 -1.55 -2.05
N GLY A 145 10.70 -0.69 -2.28
CA GLY A 145 12.08 -1.12 -2.56
C GLY A 145 12.71 -1.93 -1.41
N THR A 146 12.49 -1.51 -0.16
CA THR A 146 13.02 -2.19 1.03
C THR A 146 12.45 -3.58 1.18
N VAL A 147 11.12 -3.73 1.13
CA VAL A 147 10.47 -5.03 1.32
C VAL A 147 10.78 -5.97 0.16
N LYS A 148 10.77 -5.49 -1.09
CA LYS A 148 11.19 -6.28 -2.25
C LYS A 148 12.62 -6.81 -2.07
N ARG A 149 13.55 -5.99 -1.58
CA ARG A 149 14.93 -6.41 -1.34
C ARG A 149 15.03 -7.47 -0.25
N LEU A 150 14.26 -7.37 0.83
CA LEU A 150 14.24 -8.37 1.89
C LEU A 150 13.78 -9.73 1.38
N VAL A 151 12.66 -9.76 0.64
CA VAL A 151 12.14 -11.01 0.06
C VAL A 151 13.07 -11.54 -1.01
N TRP A 152 13.59 -10.69 -1.89
CA TRP A 152 14.56 -11.10 -2.91
C TRP A 152 15.82 -11.74 -2.30
N SER A 153 16.32 -11.18 -1.20
CA SER A 153 17.49 -11.74 -0.51
C SER A 153 17.19 -13.10 0.10
N ALA A 154 15.96 -13.34 0.56
CA ALA A 154 15.51 -14.65 1.03
C ALA A 154 15.44 -15.65 -0.13
N VAL A 155 14.85 -15.25 -1.26
CA VAL A 155 14.78 -16.09 -2.47
C VAL A 155 16.17 -16.47 -2.97
N LEU A 156 17.13 -15.54 -2.99
CA LEU A 156 18.52 -15.83 -3.35
C LEU A 156 19.22 -16.78 -2.37
N ALA A 157 18.75 -16.87 -1.13
CA ALA A 157 19.26 -17.80 -0.12
C ALA A 157 18.60 -19.18 -0.20
N GLY A 158 17.71 -19.41 -1.18
CA GLY A 158 17.04 -20.69 -1.43
C GLY A 158 15.58 -20.75 -0.94
N ASP A 159 15.03 -19.67 -0.37
CA ASP A 159 13.60 -19.62 -0.05
C ASP A 159 12.75 -19.53 -1.33
N ASN A 160 11.50 -19.98 -1.27
CA ASN A 160 10.58 -19.93 -2.40
C ASN A 160 9.44 -18.93 -2.16
N CYS A 161 9.22 -18.04 -3.12
CA CYS A 161 8.16 -17.04 -3.09
C CYS A 161 7.28 -17.19 -4.33
N LYS A 162 6.09 -17.79 -4.19
CA LYS A 162 5.21 -18.13 -5.32
C LYS A 162 3.90 -17.36 -5.34
N SER A 163 3.62 -16.63 -4.27
CA SER A 163 2.36 -15.95 -4.05
C SER A 163 2.55 -14.72 -3.15
N ALA A 164 1.54 -13.87 -3.09
CA ALA A 164 1.49 -12.78 -2.11
C ALA A 164 1.56 -13.32 -0.67
N GLU A 165 0.93 -14.45 -0.36
CA GLU A 165 1.00 -15.09 0.96
C GLU A 165 2.45 -15.46 1.34
N ASP A 166 3.19 -16.09 0.42
CA ASP A 166 4.62 -16.42 0.65
C ASP A 166 5.44 -15.16 0.83
N PHE A 167 5.18 -14.13 0.02
CA PHE A 167 5.84 -12.83 0.12
C PHE A 167 5.63 -12.21 1.52
N VAL A 168 4.41 -12.24 2.04
CA VAL A 168 4.08 -11.76 3.39
C VAL A 168 4.89 -12.54 4.43
N LYS A 169 4.85 -13.88 4.39
CA LYS A 169 5.56 -14.75 5.33
C LYS A 169 7.06 -14.46 5.37
N LEU A 170 7.70 -14.42 4.19
CA LEU A 170 9.13 -14.16 4.07
C LEU A 170 9.48 -12.76 4.57
N ALA A 171 8.69 -11.75 4.22
CA ALA A 171 8.97 -10.38 4.62
C ALA A 171 8.83 -10.19 6.14
N GLN A 172 7.79 -10.75 6.77
CA GLN A 172 7.54 -10.66 8.21
C GLN A 172 8.63 -11.36 9.04
N GLN A 173 9.28 -12.40 8.51
CA GLN A 173 10.44 -13.02 9.14
C GLN A 173 11.65 -12.08 9.20
N LYS A 174 11.77 -11.13 8.25
CA LYS A 174 12.92 -10.22 8.14
C LYS A 174 12.67 -8.85 8.76
N THR A 175 11.41 -8.42 8.93
CA THR A 175 11.09 -7.12 9.55
C THR A 175 9.80 -7.16 10.36
N ARG A 176 9.81 -6.49 11.50
CA ARG A 176 8.63 -6.19 12.33
C ARG A 176 8.23 -4.71 12.32
N LYS A 177 9.01 -3.86 11.64
CA LYS A 177 8.80 -2.40 11.60
C LYS A 177 7.81 -1.97 10.51
N ILE A 178 7.56 -2.85 9.54
CA ILE A 178 6.65 -2.62 8.43
C ILE A 178 5.49 -3.58 8.64
N ILE A 179 4.28 -3.06 8.59
CA ILE A 179 3.05 -3.84 8.62
C ILE A 179 2.84 -4.40 7.22
N ILE A 180 2.80 -5.73 7.13
CA ILE A 180 2.74 -6.44 5.85
C ILE A 180 1.52 -7.34 5.86
N ILE A 181 0.55 -7.04 5.00
CA ILE A 181 -0.77 -7.70 4.95
C ILE A 181 -1.13 -7.95 3.49
N GLU A 182 -1.50 -9.17 3.12
CA GLU A 182 -1.94 -9.47 1.76
C GLU A 182 -3.26 -8.76 1.42
N ILE A 183 -3.40 -8.29 0.18
CA ILE A 183 -4.70 -7.95 -0.41
C ILE A 183 -5.22 -9.22 -1.08
N ALA A 184 -6.05 -9.97 -0.34
CA ALA A 184 -6.58 -11.22 -0.84
C ALA A 184 -7.70 -10.97 -1.84
N LYS A 185 -7.99 -11.99 -2.66
CA LYS A 185 -9.08 -11.92 -3.65
C LYS A 185 -10.43 -11.56 -3.01
N ASN A 186 -10.70 -12.09 -1.82
CA ASN A 186 -11.94 -11.80 -1.09
C ASN A 186 -12.06 -10.31 -0.72
N ASP A 187 -10.95 -9.65 -0.38
CA ASP A 187 -10.95 -8.21 -0.04
C ASP A 187 -11.31 -7.36 -1.27
N ILE A 188 -10.80 -7.77 -2.44
CA ILE A 188 -11.09 -7.13 -3.73
C ILE A 188 -12.55 -7.37 -4.14
N ASP A 189 -13.05 -8.60 -3.97
CA ASP A 189 -14.42 -8.96 -4.30
C ASP A 189 -15.44 -8.22 -3.41
N ASN A 190 -15.15 -8.07 -2.11
CA ASN A 190 -15.95 -7.26 -1.18
C ASN A 190 -15.94 -5.77 -1.50
N SER A 191 -14.96 -5.31 -2.29
CA SER A 191 -14.79 -3.90 -2.65
C SER A 191 -15.55 -3.48 -3.91
N LYS A 192 -16.26 -4.40 -4.58
CA LYS A 192 -16.99 -4.17 -5.82
C LYS A 192 -18.35 -3.49 -5.59
#